data_AF-A0A5P0Z012-F1
#
_entry.id   AF-A0A5P0Z012-F1
#
_cell.length_a   1.000
_cell.length_b   1.000
_cell.length_c   1.000
_cell.angle_alpha   90.00
_cell.angle_beta   90.00
_cell.angle_gamma   90.00
#
_symmetry.space_group_name_H-M   'P 1'
#
loop_
_entity.id
_entity.type
_entity.pdbx_description
1 polymer ?
#
loop_
_entity_poly.entity_id
_entity_poly.type
_entity_poly.pdbx_seq_one_letter_code
_entity_poly.pdbx_strand_id
1 'polypeptide(L)' 'CYQALRPLPDFDGNRVVLGTWVVAGESAGLGIRESSGLVTDEYARFLPHVILPVEEGG' A
#
# COMPACT_ATOMS: atom_id res chain seq x y z
N CYS A 1 -12.40 5.12 -20.95
CA CYS A 1 -11.07 4.58 -20.57
C CYS A 1 -11.32 3.34 -19.71
N TYR A 2 -10.64 2.23 -19.96
CA TYR A 2 -10.78 0.98 -19.20
C TYR A 2 -9.40 0.48 -18.80
N GLN A 3 -9.28 -0.08 -17.60
CA GLN A 3 -8.09 -0.78 -17.13
C GLN A 3 -8.44 -2.25 -16.91
N ALA A 4 -7.52 -3.15 -17.26
CA ALA A 4 -7.65 -4.58 -16.93
C ALA A 4 -7.57 -4.80 -15.41
N LEU A 5 -8.29 -5.80 -14.91
CA LEU A 5 -8.26 -6.17 -13.50
C LEU A 5 -6.88 -6.73 -13.13
N ARG A 6 -6.26 -6.11 -12.11
CA ARG A 6 -5.13 -6.69 -11.38
C ARG A 6 -5.55 -6.82 -9.92
N PRO A 7 -5.81 -8.04 -9.40
CA PRO A 7 -6.25 -8.19 -8.02
C PRO A 7 -5.15 -7.72 -7.06
N LEU A 8 -5.56 -7.02 -6.01
CA LEU A 8 -4.69 -6.64 -4.91
C LEU A 8 -4.32 -7.88 -4.07
N PRO A 9 -3.14 -7.91 -3.44
CA PRO A 9 -2.79 -8.91 -2.44
C PRO A 9 -3.87 -9.01 -1.36
N ASP A 10 -4.19 -10.24 -0.97
CA ASP A 10 -5.17 -10.55 0.07
C ASP A 10 -4.42 -11.05 1.32
N PHE A 11 -4.63 -10.38 2.44
CA PHE A 11 -4.11 -10.74 3.75
C PHE A 11 -5.29 -10.88 4.70
N ASP A 12 -5.63 -12.12 5.04
CA ASP A 12 -6.75 -12.47 5.93
C ASP A 12 -8.07 -11.76 5.54
N GLY A 13 -8.37 -11.70 4.24
CA GLY A 13 -9.57 -11.08 3.69
C GLY A 13 -9.46 -9.56 3.48
N ASN A 14 -8.28 -8.97 3.71
CA ASN A 14 -8.03 -7.55 3.47
C ASN A 14 -7.14 -7.35 2.25
N ARG A 15 -7.57 -6.42 1.39
CA ARG A 15 -6.87 -6.03 0.17
C ARG A 15 -6.02 -4.81 0.42
N VAL A 16 -4.71 -4.97 0.20
CA VAL A 16 -3.70 -3.99 0.60
C VAL A 16 -3.23 -3.15 -0.59
N VAL A 17 -3.09 -1.84 -0.37
CA VAL A 17 -2.54 -0.87 -1.33
C VAL A 17 -1.40 -0.09 -0.67
N LEU A 18 -0.35 0.16 -1.47
CA LEU A 18 0.71 1.12 -1.14
C LEU A 18 0.37 2.48 -1.76
N GLY A 19 0.30 3.51 -0.93
CA GLY A 19 0.33 4.90 -1.39
C GLY A 19 1.74 5.44 -1.24
N THR A 20 2.30 6.03 -2.29
CA THR A 20 3.65 6.65 -2.27
C THR A 20 3.53 8.13 -2.62
N TRP A 21 4.30 8.98 -1.95
CA TRP A 21 4.29 10.42 -2.16
C TRP A 21 5.57 10.88 -2.85
N VAL A 22 5.40 11.79 -3.80
CA VAL A 22 6.48 12.52 -4.46
C VAL A 22 6.32 13.99 -4.15
N VAL A 23 7.37 14.64 -3.64
CA VAL A 23 7.39 16.07 -3.31
C VAL A 23 8.56 16.69 -4.05
N ALA A 24 8.28 17.72 -4.85
CA ALA A 24 9.28 18.39 -5.69
C ALA A 24 10.09 17.45 -6.61
N GLY A 25 9.46 16.36 -7.08
CA GLY A 25 10.10 15.35 -7.96
C GLY A 25 10.83 14.23 -7.20
N GLU A 26 10.96 14.34 -5.87
CA GLU A 26 11.67 13.38 -5.03
C GLU A 26 10.70 12.50 -4.24
N SER A 27 11.09 11.26 -3.98
CA SER A 27 10.32 10.36 -3.11
C SER A 27 10.33 10.89 -1.67
N ALA A 28 9.14 11.01 -1.07
CA ALA A 28 8.97 11.64 0.24
C ALA A 28 8.36 10.70 1.29
N GLY A 29 7.97 9.49 0.91
CA GLY A 29 7.44 8.48 1.84
C GLY A 29 6.35 7.60 1.24
N LEU A 30 5.85 6.69 2.08
CA LEU A 30 4.76 5.78 1.73
C LEU A 30 3.82 5.56 2.91
N GLY A 31 2.66 4.99 2.62
CA GLY A 31 1.69 4.49 3.58
C GLY A 31 1.03 3.22 3.06
N ILE A 32 0.49 2.42 3.98
CA ILE A 32 -0.23 1.19 3.66
C ILE A 32 -1.70 1.38 4.05
N ARG A 33 -2.62 1.08 3.13
CA ARG A 33 -4.06 1.06 3.41
C ARG A 33 -4.66 -0.29 3.07
N GLU A 34 -5.68 -0.69 3.82
CA GLU A 34 -6.39 -1.93 3.59
C GLU A 34 -7.92 -1.79 3.69
N SER A 35 -8.64 -2.62 2.94
CA SER A 35 -10.10 -2.75 3.03
C SER A 35 -10.50 -4.20 2.73
N SER A 36 -11.66 -4.64 3.23
CA SER A 36 -12.23 -5.93 2.84
C SER A 36 -12.84 -5.93 1.43
N GLY A 37 -13.14 -4.75 0.89
CA GLY A 37 -13.64 -4.55 -0.46
C GLY A 37 -12.53 -4.49 -1.52
N LEU A 38 -12.92 -4.61 -2.80
CA LEU A 38 -12.00 -4.47 -3.94
C LEU A 38 -11.49 -3.02 -4.15
N VAL A 39 -12.18 -2.05 -3.57
CA VAL A 39 -11.87 -0.62 -3.69
C VAL A 39 -11.37 -0.11 -2.34
N THR A 40 -10.25 0.60 -2.35
CA THR A 40 -9.74 1.34 -1.20
C THR A 40 -10.43 2.69 -1.11
N ASP A 41 -11.50 2.74 -0.33
CA ASP A 41 -12.35 3.92 -0.15
C ASP A 41 -11.92 4.79 1.06
N GLU A 42 -12.78 5.70 1.51
CA GLU A 42 -12.55 6.55 2.67
C GLU A 42 -12.52 5.78 4.01
N TYR A 43 -13.15 4.61 4.09
CA TYR A 43 -13.19 3.76 5.29
C TYR A 43 -12.01 2.79 5.37
N ALA A 44 -11.24 2.67 4.29
CA ALA A 44 -10.03 1.86 4.29
C ALA A 44 -9.06 2.32 5.39
N ARG A 45 -8.62 1.36 6.21
CA ARG A 45 -7.79 1.59 7.40
C ARG A 45 -6.37 1.93 6.99
N PHE A 46 -5.75 2.84 7.73
CA PHE A 46 -4.31 3.11 7.60
C PHE A 46 -3.54 2.18 8.53
N LEU A 47 -2.59 1.42 7.99
CA LEU A 47 -1.80 0.47 8.76
C LEU A 47 -0.47 1.08 9.22
N PRO A 48 -0.09 0.88 10.49
CA PRO A 48 1.25 1.22 10.94
C PRO A 48 2.27 0.34 10.20
N HIS A 49 3.37 0.93 9.78
CA HIS A 49 4.44 0.22 9.08
C HIS A 49 5.81 0.78 9.49
N VAL A 50 6.83 -0.06 9.36
CA VAL A 50 8.24 0.30 9.60
C VAL A 50 9.08 -0.29 8.48
N ILE A 51 10.08 0.45 8.03
CA ILE A 51 11.13 -0.06 7.14
C ILE A 51 12.28 -0.49 8.04
N LEU A 52 12.57 -1.78 8.08
CA LEU A 52 13.69 -2.32 8.85
C LEU A 52 14.98 -2.20 8.04
N PRO A 53 16.13 -1.92 8.69
CA PRO A 53 17.42 -2.03 8.02
C PRO A 53 17.65 -3.47 7.56
N VAL A 54 18.38 -3.62 6.46
CA VAL A 54 18.87 -4.92 6.04
C VAL A 54 20.05 -5.28 6.94
N GLU A 55 20.03 -6.44 7.59
CA GLU A 55 21.21 -6.94 8.30
C GLU A 55 22.30 -7.28 7.27
N GLU A 56 23.55 -6.86 7.48
CA GLU A 56 24.65 -7.20 6.57
C GLU A 56 24.88 -8.73 6.59
N GLY A 57 24.36 -9.44 5.57
CA GLY A 57 24.59 -10.88 5.40
C GLY A 57 23.43 -11.74 4.86
N GLY A 58 22.31 -11.14 4.43
CA GLY A 58 21.18 -11.85 3.80
C GLY A 58 21.16 -11.76 2.28
#